data_AF-A0A412FSZ5-F1
#
_entry.id   AF-A0A412FSZ5-F1
#
_cell.length_a   1.000
_cell.length_b   1.000
_cell.length_c   1.000
_cell.angle_alpha   90.00
_cell.angle_beta   90.00
_cell.angle_gamma   90.00
#
_symmetry.space_group_name_H-M   'P 1'
#
loop_
_entity.id
_entity.type
_entity.pdbx_description
1 polymer ?
#
loop_
_entity_poly.entity_id
_entity_poly.type
_entity_poly.pdbx_seq_one_letter_code
_entity_poly.pdbx_strand_id
1 'polypeptide(L)' 'MNIQRIRDLREDSDYTQEYIAKLLNVNQRTYSRYENGEHAIPLTILSFLAGNRVGGGA' A
#
# COMPACT_ATOMS: atom_id res chain seq x y z
N MET A 1 9.05 11.17 -2.33
CA MET A 1 8.00 10.30 -1.73
C MET A 1 8.69 9.00 -1.36
N ASN A 2 8.78 8.67 -0.06
CA ASN A 2 9.64 7.59 0.39
C ASN A 2 8.93 6.25 0.16
N ILE A 3 9.27 5.60 -0.96
CA ILE A 3 8.68 4.36 -1.47
C ILE A 3 8.73 3.23 -0.42
N GLN A 4 9.74 3.26 0.45
CA GLN A 4 9.87 2.40 1.63
C GLN A 4 8.60 2.42 2.51
N ARG A 5 7.94 3.58 2.65
CA ARG A 5 6.78 3.74 3.54
C ARG A 5 5.57 2.89 3.15
N ILE A 6 5.34 2.62 1.86
CA ILE A 6 4.13 1.86 1.47
C ILE A 6 4.30 0.37 1.71
N ARG A 7 5.51 -0.14 1.56
CA ARG A 7 5.85 -1.51 1.90
C ARG A 7 5.76 -1.69 3.42
N ASP A 8 6.34 -0.77 4.17
CA ASP A 8 6.27 -0.78 5.64
C ASP A 8 4.80 -0.73 6.11
N LEU A 9 3.98 0.16 5.54
CA LEU A 9 2.55 0.25 5.85
C LEU A 9 1.79 -1.04 5.55
N ARG A 10 2.11 -1.70 4.44
CA ARG A 10 1.50 -2.97 4.06
C ARG A 10 1.89 -4.08 5.04
N GLU A 11 3.19 -4.19 5.34
CA GLU A 11 3.74 -5.20 6.23
C GLU A 11 3.26 -5.00 7.67
N ASP A 12 3.16 -3.75 8.14
CA ASP A 12 2.57 -3.40 9.45
C ASP A 12 1.09 -3.79 9.56
N SER A 13 0.39 -3.88 8.42
CA SER A 13 -1.04 -4.26 8.37
C SER A 13 -1.25 -5.74 8.01
N ASP A 14 -0.18 -6.55 8.01
CA ASP A 14 -0.18 -7.97 7.65
C ASP A 14 -0.79 -8.28 6.26
N TYR A 15 -0.76 -7.31 5.35
CA TYR A 15 -1.33 -7.46 4.02
C TYR A 15 -0.33 -8.07 3.04
N THR A 16 -0.81 -8.95 2.16
CA THR A 16 0.00 -9.43 1.03
C THR A 16 -0.08 -8.47 -0.15
N GLN A 17 0.93 -8.51 -1.02
CA GLN A 17 0.89 -7.74 -2.28
C GLN A 17 -0.32 -8.12 -3.14
N GLU A 18 -0.72 -9.39 -3.14
CA GLU A 18 -1.91 -9.89 -3.86
C GLU A 18 -3.21 -9.33 -3.28
N TYR A 19 -3.31 -9.24 -1.95
CA TYR A 19 -4.49 -8.68 -1.29
C TYR A 19 -4.70 -7.22 -1.69
N ILE A 20 -3.65 -6.40 -1.60
CA ILE A 20 -3.74 -4.99 -1.99
C ILE A 20 -3.99 -4.85 -3.50
N ALA A 21 -3.35 -5.66 -4.34
CA ALA A 21 -3.58 -5.65 -5.77
C ALA A 21 -5.06 -5.94 -6.11
N LYS A 22 -5.68 -6.92 -5.45
CA LYS A 22 -7.12 -7.22 -5.60
C LYS A 22 -7.98 -6.04 -5.17
N LEU A 23 -7.69 -5.42 -4.03
CA LEU A 23 -8.44 -4.25 -3.53
C LEU A 23 -8.39 -3.07 -4.52
N LEU A 24 -7.25 -2.88 -5.19
CA LEU A 24 -7.03 -1.82 -6.15
C LEU A 24 -7.45 -2.17 -7.57
N ASN A 25 -7.97 -3.39 -7.79
CA ASN A 25 -8.30 -3.91 -9.10
C ASN A 25 -7.12 -3.85 -10.10
N VAL A 26 -5.92 -4.21 -9.62
CA VAL A 26 -4.71 -4.36 -10.44
C VAL A 26 -4.12 -5.74 -10.25
N ASN A 27 -3.19 -6.14 -11.12
CA ASN A 27 -2.42 -7.36 -10.89
C ASN A 27 -1.32 -7.12 -9.84
N GLN A 28 -0.85 -8.21 -9.21
CA GLN A 28 0.19 -8.15 -8.17
C GLN A 28 1.49 -7.51 -8.66
N ARG A 29 1.87 -7.70 -9.93
CA ARG A 29 3.08 -7.10 -10.50
C ARG A 29 2.96 -5.57 -10.56
N THR A 30 1.80 -5.04 -10.94
CA THR A 30 1.53 -3.60 -10.94
C THR A 30 1.66 -3.02 -9.53
N TYR A 31 1.14 -3.72 -8.51
CA TYR A 31 1.32 -3.29 -7.13
C TYR A 31 2.79 -3.33 -6.67
N SER A 32 3.52 -4.39 -7.00
CA SER A 32 4.96 -4.50 -6.71
C SER A 32 5.77 -3.34 -7.31
N ARG A 33 5.43 -2.89 -8.53
CA ARG A 33 6.05 -1.71 -9.15
C ARG A 33 5.81 -0.41 -8.37
N TYR A 34 4.68 -0.28 -7.67
CA TYR A 34 4.46 0.84 -6.77
C TYR A 34 5.44 0.77 -5.59
N GLU A 35 5.63 -0.41 -4.99
CA GLU A 35 6.60 -0.64 -3.90
C GLU A 35 8.06 -0.48 -4.31
N ASN A 36 8.37 -0.56 -5.61
CA ASN A 36 9.72 -0.35 -6.14
C ASN A 36 9.93 1.05 -6.72
N GLY A 37 8.89 1.90 -6.77
CA GLY A 37 8.97 3.26 -7.31
C GLY A 37 9.04 3.34 -8.83
N GLU A 38 8.77 2.24 -9.53
CA GLU A 38 8.73 2.20 -11.01
C GLU A 38 7.50 2.94 -11.57
N HIS A 39 6.44 3.07 -10.76
CA HIS A 39 5.25 3.86 -11.08
C HIS A 39 4.86 4.77 -9.91
N ALA A 40 4.25 5.91 -10.24
CA ALA A 40 3.65 6.77 -9.24
C ALA A 40 2.55 6.02 -8.47
N ILE A 41 2.60 6.12 -7.14
CA ILE A 41 1.64 5.48 -6.25
C ILE A 41 0.31 6.24 -6.33
N PRO A 42 -0.83 5.58 -6.65
CA PRO A 42 -2.14 6.20 -6.56
C PRO A 42 -2.45 6.70 -5.15
N LEU A 43 -3.06 7.89 -5.03
CA LEU A 43 -3.46 8.47 -3.74
C LEU A 43 -4.40 7.56 -2.94
N THR A 44 -5.19 6.74 -3.62
CA THR A 44 -6.08 5.74 -3.01
C THR A 44 -5.31 4.71 -2.19
N ILE A 45 -4.09 4.32 -2.60
CA ILE A 45 -3.24 3.39 -1.85
C ILE A 45 -2.78 4.02 -0.55
N LEU A 46 -2.32 5.27 -0.62
CA LEU A 46 -1.83 6.00 0.56
C LEU A 46 -2.95 6.18 1.58
N SER A 47 -4.15 6.58 1.13
CA SER A 47 -5.28 6.79 2.01
C SER A 47 -5.72 5.50 2.68
N PHE A 48 -5.76 4.38 1.93
CA PHE A 48 -6.12 3.07 2.48
C PHE A 48 -5.11 2.61 3.55
N LEU A 49 -3.83 2.63 3.21
CA LEU A 49 -2.76 2.18 4.10
C LEU A 49 -2.61 3.09 5.33
N ALA A 50 -2.76 4.41 5.17
CA ALA A 50 -2.67 5.36 6.28
C ALA A 50 -3.91 5.31 7.20
N GLY A 51 -5.10 5.05 6.66
CA GLY A 51 -6.34 4.95 7.43
C GLY A 51 -6.32 3.80 8.44
N ASN A 52 -5.64 2.70 8.13
CA ASN A 52 -5.48 1.56 9.04
C ASN A 52 -4.48 1.80 10.19
N ARG A 53 -3.74 2.93 10.18
CA ARG A 53 -2.89 3.34 11.31
C ARG A 53 -3.61 4.24 12.32
N VAL A 54 -4.86 4.64 12.07
CA VAL A 54 -5.64 5.49 13.00
C VAL A 54 -6.51 4.60 13.90
N GLY A 55 -5.84 3.72 14.65
CA GLY A 55 -6.41 2.88 15.69
C GLY A 55 -5.61 3.05 16.98
N GLY A 56 -5.73 4.23 17.61
CA GLY A 56 -5.02 4.57 18.84
C GLY A 56 -5.22 6.04 19.21
N GLY A 57 -6.44 6.39 19.62
CA GLY A 57 -6.78 7.77 19.97
C GLY A 57 -8.27 8.04 20.12
N ALA A 58 -8.97 7.22 20.91
CA ALA A 58 -10.19 7.56 21.64
C ALA A 58 -10.31 6.58 22.80
#